data_AF-A0A7V8PPC7-F1
#
_entry.id   AF-A0A7V8PPC7-F1
#
_cell.length_a   1.000
_cell.length_b   1.000
_cell.length_c   1.000
_cell.angle_alpha   90.00
_cell.angle_beta   90.00
_cell.angle_gamma   90.00
#
_symmetry.space_group_name_H-M   'P 1'
#
loop_
_entity.id
_entity.type
_entity.pdbx_description
1 polymer ?
#
loop_
_entity_poly.entity_id
_entity_poly.type
_entity_poly.pdbx_seq_one_letter_code
_entity_poly.pdbx_strand_id
1 'polypeptide(L)'
;PGLDGPTITWTPEKPDGVEPVTHTGSPVKPIDQPTILIYPIPEEETETTTPPFPVPDEHDFNDWILVFPDGSEIKPIYVYLQSARDNPGVVIGKGEILSGEGKWLEAASSGLGAPVPVEVADKLRGQKFERFDDFREAFWLAVSECPELVEQFSKNNISRMKKGLSPRTITTDHAGKRRSFELHHVELISEGGDVYDIDNIRVATPRNHINIHSSR
;
A
#
# COMPACT_ATOMS: atom_id res chain seq x y z
N PRO A 1 12.08 6.08 18.38
CA PRO A 1 11.95 4.62 18.22
C PRO A 1 10.73 4.31 17.33
N GLY A 2 10.95 4.29 16.02
CA GLY A 2 9.88 4.20 15.03
C GLY A 2 10.40 3.47 13.81
N LEU A 3 9.56 2.54 13.33
CA LEU A 3 9.49 1.91 12.01
C LEU A 3 10.80 1.86 11.19
N ASP A 4 11.23 0.66 10.79
CA ASP A 4 12.26 0.48 9.76
C ASP A 4 11.89 1.32 8.52
N GLY A 5 12.52 2.50 8.42
CA GLY A 5 12.42 3.36 7.26
C GLY A 5 13.16 2.73 6.08
N PRO A 6 12.86 3.17 4.85
CA PRO A 6 13.59 2.71 3.68
C PRO A 6 15.09 2.98 3.86
N THR A 7 15.90 1.95 3.66
CA THR A 7 17.36 2.08 3.68
C THR A 7 17.82 2.61 2.33
N ILE A 8 18.29 3.86 2.30
CA ILE A 8 18.90 4.46 1.12
C ILE A 8 20.41 4.18 1.18
N THR A 9 20.93 3.44 0.19
CA THR A 9 22.38 3.25 0.03
C THR A 9 22.92 4.21 -1.02
N TRP A 10 23.76 5.14 -0.60
CA TRP A 10 24.46 6.06 -1.50
C TRP A 10 25.90 5.59 -1.70
N THR A 11 26.28 5.33 -2.95
CA THR A 11 27.67 5.00 -3.32
C THR A 11 28.27 6.20 -4.04
N PRO A 12 29.33 6.84 -3.50
CA PRO A 12 30.00 7.95 -4.18
C PRO A 12 30.59 7.50 -5.52
N GLU A 13 30.55 8.39 -6.51
CA GLU A 13 31.16 8.18 -7.83
C GLU A 13 32.70 8.02 -7.75
N LYS A 14 33.31 8.50 -6.66
CA LYS A 14 34.74 8.33 -6.33
C LYS A 14 34.92 8.04 -4.84
N PRO A 15 34.98 6.77 -4.40
CA PRO A 15 35.42 6.45 -3.05
C PRO A 15 36.92 6.74 -2.94
N ASP A 16 37.34 7.54 -1.96
CA ASP A 16 38.76 7.76 -1.71
C ASP A 16 39.48 6.42 -1.43
N GLY A 17 40.38 6.05 -2.34
CA GLY A 17 41.28 4.91 -2.18
C GLY A 17 40.74 3.53 -2.58
N VAL A 18 39.58 3.43 -3.23
CA VAL A 18 39.05 2.14 -3.72
C VAL A 18 38.48 2.31 -5.13
N GLU A 19 38.88 1.43 -6.05
CA GLU A 19 38.30 1.36 -7.39
C GLU A 19 36.76 1.21 -7.30
N PRO A 20 35.98 1.93 -8.11
CA PRO A 20 34.53 1.78 -8.11
C PRO A 20 34.17 0.32 -8.41
N VAL A 21 33.34 -0.27 -7.55
CA VAL A 21 32.81 -1.62 -7.77
C VAL A 21 31.96 -1.60 -9.03
N THR A 22 32.50 -2.15 -10.12
CA THR A 22 31.84 -2.22 -11.43
C THR A 22 30.70 -3.23 -11.48
N HIS A 23 30.55 -4.06 -10.44
CA HIS A 23 29.49 -5.04 -10.33
C HIS A 23 29.30 -5.50 -8.87
N THR A 24 28.18 -5.16 -8.24
CA THR A 24 27.70 -5.87 -7.06
C THR A 24 26.96 -7.12 -7.54
N GLY A 25 27.70 -8.23 -7.67
CA GLY A 25 27.19 -9.48 -8.20
C GLY A 25 25.94 -10.00 -7.48
N SER A 26 24.79 -9.76 -8.11
CA SER A 26 23.54 -10.49 -7.93
C SER A 26 22.81 -10.46 -9.28
N PRO A 27 22.56 -11.59 -9.96
CA PRO A 27 21.75 -11.63 -11.17
C PRO A 27 20.28 -11.53 -10.75
N VAL A 28 19.88 -10.37 -10.26
CA VAL A 28 18.48 -10.04 -10.01
C VAL A 28 18.02 -9.27 -11.25
N LYS A 29 16.93 -9.73 -11.87
CA LYS A 29 16.26 -8.96 -12.93
C LYS A 29 16.12 -7.50 -12.46
N PRO A 30 16.29 -6.49 -13.33
CA PRO A 30 16.04 -5.11 -12.96
C PRO A 30 14.68 -5.03 -12.26
N ILE A 31 14.69 -4.71 -10.97
CA ILE A 31 13.47 -4.37 -10.25
C ILE A 31 13.05 -3.05 -10.87
N ASP A 32 11.77 -2.94 -11.26
CA ASP A 32 11.19 -1.70 -11.75
C ASP A 32 11.25 -0.69 -10.59
N GLN A 33 12.36 0.04 -10.50
CA GLN A 33 12.53 1.06 -9.49
C GLN A 33 11.57 2.20 -9.82
N PRO A 34 10.81 2.73 -8.84
CA PRO A 34 9.96 3.87 -9.09
C PRO A 34 10.81 4.98 -9.73
N THR A 35 10.33 5.52 -10.85
CA THR A 35 11.02 6.61 -11.55
C THR A 35 11.11 7.80 -10.60
N ILE A 36 12.33 8.11 -10.15
CA ILE A 36 12.60 9.29 -9.33
C ILE A 36 12.50 10.50 -10.27
N LEU A 37 11.37 11.21 -10.23
CA LEU A 37 11.19 12.46 -10.96
C LEU A 37 11.97 13.58 -10.24
N ILE A 38 13.08 14.01 -10.83
CA ILE A 38 13.88 15.14 -10.34
C ILE A 38 13.35 16.40 -11.03
N TYR A 39 12.71 17.29 -10.27
CA TYR A 39 12.40 18.63 -10.75
C TYR A 39 13.59 19.55 -10.46
N PRO A 40 14.18 20.22 -11.47
CA PRO A 40 15.23 21.19 -11.23
C PRO A 40 14.67 22.40 -10.46
N ILE A 41 15.44 22.88 -9.47
CA ILE A 41 15.14 24.11 -8.75
C ILE A 41 15.37 25.28 -9.72
N PRO A 42 14.38 26.17 -9.96
CA PRO A 42 14.57 27.36 -10.79
C PRO A 42 15.69 28.26 -10.25
N GLU A 43 16.56 28.75 -11.13
CA GLU A 43 17.77 29.50 -10.75
C GLU A 43 17.52 30.98 -10.39
N GLU A 44 16.29 31.48 -10.45
CA GLU A 44 16.02 32.90 -10.20
C GLU A 44 15.56 33.16 -8.76
N GLU A 45 16.36 33.94 -8.02
CA GLU A 45 15.96 34.65 -6.80
C GLU A 45 14.90 35.71 -7.13
N THR A 46 13.68 35.28 -7.41
CA THR A 46 12.52 36.17 -7.33
C THR A 46 11.84 35.94 -5.99
N GLU A 47 11.63 37.01 -5.22
CA GLU A 47 10.76 37.00 -4.04
C GLU A 47 9.36 36.50 -4.45
N THR A 48 9.15 35.18 -4.40
CA THR A 48 7.84 34.60 -4.61
C THR A 48 7.00 34.84 -3.36
N THR A 49 6.26 35.93 -3.38
CA THR A 49 4.95 36.00 -2.73
C THR A 49 4.14 34.81 -3.23
N THR A 50 4.06 33.74 -2.44
CA THR A 50 3.29 32.53 -2.75
C THR A 50 1.83 32.94 -2.96
N PRO A 51 1.28 32.90 -4.20
CA PRO A 51 -0.17 32.92 -4.33
C PRO A 51 -0.71 31.72 -3.54
N PRO A 52 -1.86 31.83 -2.85
CA PRO A 52 -2.40 30.71 -2.10
C PRO A 52 -2.77 29.61 -3.10
N PHE A 53 -1.84 28.68 -3.33
CA PHE A 53 -2.15 27.41 -3.94
C PHE A 53 -3.17 26.73 -3.01
N PRO A 54 -4.27 26.19 -3.55
CA PRO A 54 -5.19 25.41 -2.73
C PRO A 54 -4.35 24.32 -2.05
N VAL A 55 -4.38 24.31 -0.72
CA VAL A 55 -3.70 23.29 0.09
C VAL A 55 -4.18 21.94 -0.45
N PRO A 56 -3.30 21.14 -1.09
CA PRO A 56 -3.68 19.78 -1.48
C PRO A 56 -4.09 19.05 -0.21
N ASP A 57 -5.15 18.25 -0.28
CA ASP A 57 -5.61 17.44 0.86
C ASP A 57 -4.43 16.72 1.53
N GLU A 58 -4.43 16.59 2.85
CA GLU A 58 -3.34 15.95 3.63
C GLU A 58 -2.90 14.64 2.95
N HIS A 59 -1.78 14.65 2.22
CA HIS A 59 -1.20 13.41 1.68
C HIS A 59 -0.47 12.70 2.81
N ASP A 60 -0.45 11.37 2.77
CA ASP A 60 0.51 10.56 3.54
C ASP A 60 1.87 10.68 2.84
N PHE A 61 2.50 11.85 2.97
CA PHE A 61 3.79 12.12 2.35
C PHE A 61 4.86 11.26 3.02
N ASN A 62 5.37 10.28 2.29
CA ASN A 62 6.57 9.53 2.65
C ASN A 62 7.79 10.20 2.02
N ASP A 63 8.07 11.43 2.45
CA ASP A 63 9.15 12.26 1.94
C ASP A 63 10.27 12.48 2.97
N TRP A 64 11.49 12.61 2.46
CA TRP A 64 12.68 12.85 3.26
C TRP A 64 13.57 13.88 2.59
N ILE A 65 14.23 14.70 3.42
CA ILE A 65 15.38 15.47 2.99
C ILE A 65 16.62 14.72 3.43
N LEU A 66 17.37 14.18 2.47
CA LEU A 66 18.67 13.57 2.73
C LEU A 66 19.70 14.69 2.89
N VAL A 67 20.09 14.95 4.14
CA VAL A 67 21.13 15.92 4.50
C VAL A 67 22.46 15.19 4.65
N PHE A 68 23.48 15.63 3.93
CA PHE A 68 24.82 15.07 4.00
C PHE A 68 25.65 15.75 5.11
N PRO A 69 26.67 15.07 5.66
CA PRO A 69 27.57 15.68 6.65
C PRO A 69 28.23 16.95 6.14
N ASP A 70 28.55 17.86 7.08
CA ASP A 70 29.26 19.10 6.82
C ASP A 70 30.61 18.81 6.13
N GLY A 71 30.88 19.52 5.03
CA GLY A 71 32.09 19.33 4.22
C GLY A 71 31.95 18.34 3.07
N SER A 72 30.78 17.72 2.85
CA SER A 72 30.54 16.86 1.67
C SER A 72 30.39 17.63 0.35
N GLU A 73 30.20 18.95 0.39
CA GLU A 73 29.85 19.81 -0.77
C GLU A 73 28.57 19.40 -1.52
N ILE A 74 27.83 18.39 -1.03
CA ILE A 74 26.58 17.91 -1.64
C ILE A 74 25.41 18.66 -1.00
N LYS A 75 24.62 19.34 -1.85
CA LYS A 75 23.37 19.98 -1.41
C LYS A 75 22.37 18.92 -0.94
N PRO A 76 21.53 19.20 0.07
CA PRO A 76 20.49 18.27 0.50
C PRO A 76 19.60 17.82 -0.66
N ILE A 77 19.25 16.54 -0.68
CA ILE A 77 18.41 15.93 -1.74
C ILE A 77 17.00 15.71 -1.19
N TYR A 78 15.98 16.22 -1.89
CA TYR A 78 14.59 15.90 -1.61
C TYR A 78 14.23 14.53 -2.21
N VAL A 79 13.73 13.62 -1.39
CA VAL A 79 13.32 12.27 -1.78
C VAL A 79 11.84 12.12 -1.50
N TYR A 80 11.06 11.80 -2.53
CA TYR A 80 9.64 11.49 -2.42
C TYR A 80 9.42 10.03 -2.83
N LEU A 81 8.88 9.22 -1.92
CA LEU A 81 8.49 7.84 -2.24
C LEU A 81 7.00 7.77 -2.54
N GLN A 82 6.66 7.67 -3.82
CA GLN A 82 5.30 7.42 -4.28
C GLN A 82 4.99 5.92 -4.18
N SER A 83 3.87 5.56 -3.56
CA SER A 83 3.39 4.18 -3.58
C SER A 83 2.62 3.94 -4.88
N ALA A 84 2.77 2.76 -5.50
CA ALA A 84 1.93 2.43 -6.66
C ALA A 84 0.44 2.34 -6.28
N ARG A 85 0.11 2.24 -4.98
CA ARG A 85 -1.28 2.34 -4.45
C ARG A 85 -1.89 3.73 -4.58
N ASP A 86 -1.06 4.75 -4.83
CA ASP A 86 -1.50 6.13 -5.05
C ASP A 86 -1.70 6.42 -6.55
N ASN A 87 -1.50 5.42 -7.41
CA ASN A 87 -1.79 5.54 -8.83
C ASN A 87 -3.22 5.06 -9.14
N PRO A 88 -3.90 5.72 -10.10
CA PRO A 88 -5.20 5.27 -10.57
C PRO A 88 -5.12 3.92 -11.27
N GLY A 89 -6.18 3.12 -11.17
CA GLY A 89 -6.28 1.85 -11.87
C GLY A 89 -7.71 1.35 -12.01
N VAL A 90 -7.87 0.32 -12.83
CA VAL A 90 -9.17 -0.32 -13.11
C VAL A 90 -9.17 -1.69 -12.46
N VAL A 91 -10.26 -2.00 -11.75
CA VAL A 91 -10.40 -3.29 -11.08
C VAL A 91 -10.51 -4.44 -12.08
N ILE A 92 -9.63 -5.42 -11.95
CA ILE A 92 -9.62 -6.67 -12.72
C ILE A 92 -9.70 -7.88 -11.77
N GLY A 93 -9.61 -9.09 -12.31
CA GLY A 93 -9.70 -10.33 -11.52
C GLY A 93 -11.13 -10.86 -11.37
N LYS A 94 -11.26 -12.13 -10.98
CA LYS A 94 -12.55 -12.83 -10.93
C LYS A 94 -13.14 -12.90 -9.52
N GLY A 95 -12.30 -12.93 -8.50
CA GLY A 95 -12.70 -13.36 -7.16
C GLY A 95 -12.94 -14.88 -7.12
N GLU A 96 -13.28 -15.38 -5.94
CA GLU A 96 -13.48 -16.80 -5.69
C GLU A 96 -14.91 -17.10 -5.25
N ILE A 97 -15.44 -18.24 -5.71
CA ILE A 97 -16.67 -18.80 -5.18
C ILE A 97 -16.36 -19.40 -3.82
N LEU A 98 -16.98 -18.86 -2.77
CA LEU A 98 -16.80 -19.39 -1.42
C LEU A 98 -17.35 -20.82 -1.34
N SER A 99 -16.48 -21.78 -1.03
CA SER A 99 -16.84 -23.19 -0.94
C SER A 99 -17.34 -23.53 0.47
N GLY A 100 -18.66 -23.60 0.66
CA GLY A 100 -19.29 -24.27 1.83
C GLY A 100 -19.93 -23.36 2.90
N GLU A 101 -20.44 -24.00 3.96
CA GLU A 101 -21.25 -23.44 5.06
C GLU A 101 -20.45 -22.63 6.13
N GLY A 102 -19.18 -22.31 5.86
CA GLY A 102 -18.28 -21.63 6.78
C GLY A 102 -18.35 -20.10 6.71
N LYS A 103 -17.90 -19.41 7.76
CA LYS A 103 -17.83 -17.95 7.72
C LYS A 103 -16.64 -17.51 6.87
N TRP A 104 -16.90 -16.67 5.89
CA TRP A 104 -15.92 -16.17 4.93
C TRP A 104 -14.62 -15.66 5.60
N LEU A 105 -14.75 -14.79 6.61
CA LEU A 105 -13.61 -14.16 7.25
C LEU A 105 -12.91 -15.03 8.32
N GLU A 106 -13.30 -16.27 8.54
CA GLU A 106 -12.52 -17.18 9.39
C GLU A 106 -11.13 -17.44 8.79
N ALA A 107 -11.06 -17.61 7.47
CA ALA A 107 -9.80 -17.78 6.75
C ALA A 107 -8.85 -16.56 6.85
N ALA A 108 -9.37 -15.37 7.16
CA ALA A 108 -8.58 -14.13 7.24
C ALA A 108 -7.51 -14.15 8.35
N SER A 109 -7.68 -15.01 9.35
CA SER A 109 -6.75 -15.18 10.48
C SER A 109 -5.62 -16.19 10.21
N SER A 110 -5.60 -16.81 9.02
CA SER A 110 -4.70 -17.92 8.68
C SER A 110 -4.18 -17.83 7.25
N GLY A 111 -3.07 -18.52 6.96
CA GLY A 111 -2.50 -18.57 5.62
C GLY A 111 -2.30 -17.18 5.01
N LEU A 112 -2.64 -17.02 3.73
CA LEU A 112 -2.61 -15.73 3.02
C LEU A 112 -3.81 -14.83 3.32
N GLY A 113 -4.77 -15.28 4.13
CA GLY A 113 -6.05 -14.59 4.37
C GLY A 113 -7.21 -15.11 3.53
N ALA A 114 -8.38 -14.50 3.71
CA ALA A 114 -9.60 -14.88 3.01
C ALA A 114 -9.61 -14.32 1.58
N PRO A 115 -10.05 -15.10 0.58
CA PRO A 115 -10.17 -14.62 -0.79
C PRO A 115 -11.28 -13.58 -0.93
N VAL A 116 -11.25 -12.77 -1.98
CA VAL A 116 -12.38 -11.88 -2.30
C VAL A 116 -13.52 -12.69 -2.93
N PRO A 117 -14.75 -12.63 -2.41
CA PRO A 117 -15.90 -13.33 -2.97
C PRO A 117 -16.24 -12.84 -4.37
N VAL A 118 -16.69 -13.74 -5.25
CA VAL A 118 -17.08 -13.42 -6.63
C VAL A 118 -18.17 -12.34 -6.68
N GLU A 119 -19.10 -12.32 -5.71
CA GLU A 119 -20.20 -11.37 -5.64
C GLU A 119 -19.70 -9.94 -5.38
N VAL A 120 -18.64 -9.80 -4.58
CA VAL A 120 -17.96 -8.53 -4.32
C VAL A 120 -17.12 -8.13 -5.53
N ALA A 121 -16.43 -9.09 -6.14
CA ALA A 121 -15.61 -8.86 -7.32
C ALA A 121 -16.44 -8.36 -8.50
N ASP A 122 -17.58 -8.99 -8.77
CA ASP A 122 -18.51 -8.61 -9.85
C ASP A 122 -19.04 -7.18 -9.70
N LYS A 123 -19.25 -6.72 -8.45
CA LYS A 123 -19.65 -5.34 -8.19
C LYS A 123 -18.58 -4.33 -8.55
N LEU A 124 -17.30 -4.63 -8.28
CA LEU A 124 -16.19 -3.69 -8.41
C LEU A 124 -15.48 -3.75 -9.77
N ARG A 125 -15.54 -4.90 -10.45
CA ARG A 125 -14.80 -5.15 -11.70
C ARG A 125 -15.15 -4.12 -12.78
N GLY A 126 -14.12 -3.59 -13.43
CA GLY A 126 -14.24 -2.57 -14.47
C GLY A 126 -14.43 -1.15 -13.94
N GLN A 127 -14.59 -0.95 -12.63
CA GLN A 127 -14.58 0.40 -12.04
C GLN A 127 -13.16 0.94 -11.97
N LYS A 128 -13.01 2.24 -12.18
CA LYS A 128 -11.74 2.96 -12.02
C LYS A 128 -11.70 3.63 -10.65
N PHE A 129 -10.58 3.49 -9.96
CA PHE A 129 -10.29 4.21 -8.71
C PHE A 129 -9.02 5.04 -8.90
N GLU A 130 -8.99 6.23 -8.29
CA GLU A 130 -7.80 7.08 -8.32
C GLU A 130 -6.79 6.66 -7.25
N ARG A 131 -7.28 6.14 -6.12
CA ARG A 131 -6.44 5.63 -5.03
C ARG A 131 -6.91 4.26 -4.55
N PHE A 132 -5.98 3.46 -4.02
CA PHE A 132 -6.34 2.20 -3.41
C PHE A 132 -7.25 2.37 -2.17
N ASP A 133 -7.17 3.50 -1.45
CA ASP A 133 -8.08 3.72 -0.31
C ASP A 133 -9.53 3.91 -0.78
N ASP A 134 -9.76 4.55 -1.93
CA ASP A 134 -11.08 4.66 -2.55
C ASP A 134 -11.61 3.28 -2.93
N PHE A 135 -10.75 2.43 -3.51
CA PHE A 135 -11.07 1.03 -3.78
C PHE A 135 -11.40 0.27 -2.49
N ARG A 136 -10.63 0.45 -1.41
CA ARG A 136 -10.87 -0.19 -0.11
C ARG A 136 -12.22 0.24 0.47
N GLU A 137 -12.60 1.50 0.36
CA GLU A 137 -13.90 1.98 0.80
C GLU A 137 -15.04 1.37 -0.02
N ALA A 138 -14.92 1.39 -1.34
CA ALA A 138 -15.88 0.75 -2.24
C ALA A 138 -15.98 -0.76 -1.99
N PHE A 139 -14.86 -1.42 -1.68
CA PHE A 139 -14.82 -2.84 -1.33
C PHE A 139 -15.70 -3.15 -0.11
N TRP A 140 -15.53 -2.42 0.99
CA TRP A 140 -16.33 -2.65 2.18
C TRP A 140 -17.79 -2.25 2.00
N LEU A 141 -18.06 -1.21 1.20
CA LEU A 141 -19.42 -0.88 0.81
C LEU A 141 -20.07 -2.02 0.01
N ALA A 142 -19.38 -2.57 -0.99
CA ALA A 142 -19.85 -3.70 -1.81
C ALA A 142 -20.13 -4.94 -0.96
N VAL A 143 -19.24 -5.27 0.00
CA VAL A 143 -19.49 -6.33 0.99
C VAL A 143 -20.78 -6.06 1.77
N SER A 144 -21.05 -4.81 2.14
CA SER A 144 -22.25 -4.43 2.90
C SER A 144 -23.57 -4.53 2.11
N GLU A 145 -23.48 -4.66 0.80
CA GLU A 145 -24.61 -4.82 -0.12
C GLU A 145 -24.88 -6.27 -0.51
N CYS A 146 -24.02 -7.20 -0.11
CA CYS A 146 -24.14 -8.65 -0.35
C CYS A 146 -24.83 -9.32 0.85
N PRO A 147 -26.13 -9.66 0.77
CA PRO A 147 -26.87 -10.21 1.91
C PRO A 147 -26.22 -11.47 2.50
N GLU A 148 -25.74 -12.36 1.65
CA GLU A 148 -25.05 -13.61 1.99
C GLU A 148 -23.76 -13.42 2.79
N LEU A 149 -23.10 -12.27 2.65
CA LEU A 149 -21.90 -11.92 3.41
C LEU A 149 -22.26 -11.14 4.68
N VAL A 150 -23.18 -10.19 4.58
CA VAL A 150 -23.56 -9.25 5.65
C VAL A 150 -24.10 -9.96 6.89
N GLU A 151 -24.83 -11.07 6.71
CA GLU A 151 -25.40 -11.84 7.81
C GLU A 151 -24.34 -12.37 8.80
N GLN A 152 -23.08 -12.47 8.37
CA GLN A 152 -21.97 -12.96 9.19
C GLN A 152 -21.42 -11.87 10.14
N PHE A 153 -21.83 -10.61 9.98
CA PHE A 153 -21.29 -9.46 10.71
C PHE A 153 -22.23 -8.95 11.80
N SER A 154 -21.64 -8.37 12.86
CA SER A 154 -22.41 -7.64 13.88
C SER A 154 -23.02 -6.36 13.31
N LYS A 155 -24.14 -5.89 13.86
CA LYS A 155 -24.80 -4.63 13.46
C LYS A 155 -23.84 -3.43 13.41
N ASN A 156 -22.88 -3.37 14.34
CA ASN A 156 -21.87 -2.33 14.38
C ASN A 156 -20.89 -2.43 13.19
N ASN A 157 -20.46 -3.64 12.84
CA ASN A 157 -19.60 -3.84 11.68
C ASN A 157 -20.35 -3.59 10.37
N ILE A 158 -21.62 -3.97 10.27
CA ILE A 158 -22.47 -3.64 9.11
C ILE A 158 -22.57 -2.12 8.94
N SER A 159 -22.83 -1.38 10.01
CA SER A 159 -22.91 0.09 9.98
C SER A 159 -21.59 0.75 9.56
N ARG A 160 -20.44 0.15 9.92
CA ARG A 160 -19.12 0.60 9.47
C ARG A 160 -18.92 0.37 7.98
N MET A 161 -19.20 -0.85 7.51
CA MET A 161 -19.04 -1.21 6.10
C MET A 161 -19.93 -0.39 5.17
N LYS A 162 -21.16 -0.07 5.59
CA LYS A 162 -22.07 0.85 4.87
C LYS A 162 -21.53 2.29 4.75
N LYS A 163 -20.48 2.64 5.48
CA LYS A 163 -19.75 3.92 5.41
C LYS A 163 -18.38 3.76 4.75
N GLY A 164 -18.12 2.66 4.05
CA GLY A 164 -16.82 2.33 3.46
C GLY A 164 -15.74 1.92 4.46
N LEU A 165 -16.07 1.79 5.76
CA LEU A 165 -15.08 1.47 6.78
C LEU A 165 -14.93 -0.03 6.96
N SER A 166 -13.68 -0.48 7.04
CA SER A 166 -13.36 -1.87 7.37
C SER A 166 -14.01 -2.33 8.69
N PRO A 167 -14.60 -3.53 8.73
CA PRO A 167 -15.16 -4.10 9.94
C PRO A 167 -14.04 -4.40 10.96
N ARG A 168 -14.38 -4.36 12.25
CA ARG A 168 -13.43 -4.70 13.31
C ARG A 168 -13.23 -6.21 13.40
N THR A 169 -11.99 -6.62 13.62
CA THR A 169 -11.63 -8.01 13.96
C THR A 169 -11.90 -8.28 15.45
N ILE A 170 -11.90 -9.56 15.83
CA ILE A 170 -11.92 -9.97 17.23
C ILE A 170 -10.62 -9.55 17.93
N THR A 171 -10.66 -9.36 19.25
CA THR A 171 -9.55 -8.80 20.04
C THR A 171 -8.26 -9.61 19.96
N THR A 172 -8.37 -10.95 19.83
CA THR A 172 -7.22 -11.86 19.69
C THR A 172 -6.43 -11.67 18.40
N ASP A 173 -7.06 -11.05 17.40
CA ASP A 173 -6.53 -10.80 16.06
C ASP A 173 -6.05 -9.35 15.86
N HIS A 174 -6.08 -8.54 16.92
CA HIS A 174 -5.55 -7.17 16.89
C HIS A 174 -4.02 -7.18 16.87
N ALA A 175 -3.44 -6.13 16.30
CA ALA A 175 -2.02 -5.81 16.40
C ALA A 175 -1.84 -4.35 16.85
N GLY A 176 -1.77 -4.15 18.17
CA GLY A 176 -1.70 -2.82 18.77
C GLY A 176 -2.92 -1.95 18.42
N LYS A 177 -2.70 -0.88 17.66
CA LYS A 177 -3.77 0.03 17.20
C LYS A 177 -4.51 -0.48 15.94
N ARG A 178 -3.95 -1.48 15.24
CA ARG A 178 -4.58 -2.12 14.08
C ARG A 178 -5.62 -3.13 14.56
N ARG A 179 -6.90 -2.82 14.31
CA ARG A 179 -8.07 -3.53 14.89
C ARG A 179 -9.16 -3.85 13.87
N SER A 180 -8.92 -3.56 12.60
CA SER A 180 -9.86 -3.77 11.50
C SER A 180 -9.23 -4.73 10.50
N PHE A 181 -10.04 -5.41 9.71
CA PHE A 181 -9.51 -6.24 8.63
C PHE A 181 -8.75 -5.38 7.62
N GLU A 182 -7.74 -5.96 7.00
CA GLU A 182 -6.83 -5.29 6.09
C GLU A 182 -6.82 -6.01 4.74
N LEU A 183 -6.68 -5.24 3.66
CA LEU A 183 -6.50 -5.79 2.32
C LEU A 183 -4.99 -5.98 2.08
N HIS A 184 -4.61 -7.21 1.77
CA HIS A 184 -3.24 -7.64 1.56
C HIS A 184 -3.04 -8.06 0.10
N HIS A 185 -1.97 -7.57 -0.54
CA HIS A 185 -1.55 -8.02 -1.86
C HIS A 185 -0.69 -9.28 -1.74
N VAL A 186 -1.13 -10.36 -2.39
CA VAL A 186 -0.44 -11.67 -2.34
C VAL A 186 0.93 -11.54 -2.98
N GLU A 187 0.99 -11.17 -4.25
CA GLU A 187 2.21 -10.70 -4.89
C GLU A 187 2.43 -9.24 -4.48
N LEU A 188 3.61 -8.95 -3.93
CA LEU A 188 3.91 -7.61 -3.47
C LEU A 188 3.90 -6.66 -4.66
N ILE A 189 3.33 -5.47 -4.44
CA ILE A 189 3.36 -4.39 -5.43
C ILE A 189 4.81 -4.06 -5.83
N SER A 190 5.74 -4.09 -4.87
CA SER A 190 7.17 -3.87 -5.12
C SER A 190 7.83 -4.96 -5.98
N GLU A 191 7.18 -6.12 -6.13
CA GLU A 191 7.64 -7.25 -6.94
C GLU A 191 6.88 -7.37 -8.27
N GLY A 192 6.02 -6.39 -8.59
CA GLY A 192 5.23 -6.36 -9.82
C GLY A 192 3.78 -6.81 -9.65
N GLY A 193 3.34 -7.08 -8.41
CA GLY A 193 1.94 -7.42 -8.13
C GLY A 193 0.98 -6.28 -8.47
N ASP A 194 -0.12 -6.61 -9.15
CA ASP A 194 -1.11 -5.62 -9.56
C ASP A 194 -1.87 -5.06 -8.35
N VAL A 195 -2.12 -3.75 -8.36
CA VAL A 195 -2.75 -3.00 -7.27
C VAL A 195 -4.26 -3.27 -7.19
N TYR A 196 -4.93 -3.42 -8.33
CA TYR A 196 -6.39 -3.50 -8.46
C TYR A 196 -6.88 -4.84 -9.04
N ASP A 197 -5.98 -5.82 -9.22
CA ASP A 197 -6.36 -7.21 -9.44
C ASP A 197 -6.91 -7.83 -8.15
N ILE A 198 -8.22 -8.10 -8.15
CA ILE A 198 -8.91 -8.73 -7.03
C ILE A 198 -8.34 -10.10 -6.70
N ASP A 199 -7.83 -10.84 -7.68
CA ASP A 199 -7.24 -12.16 -7.46
C ASP A 199 -5.88 -12.06 -6.74
N ASN A 200 -5.24 -10.88 -6.80
CA ASN A 200 -4.04 -10.54 -6.02
C ASN A 200 -4.38 -10.03 -4.61
N ILE A 201 -5.66 -9.90 -4.23
CA ILE A 201 -6.07 -9.31 -2.95
C ILE A 201 -6.63 -10.39 -2.02
N ARG A 202 -6.19 -10.34 -0.75
CA ARG A 202 -6.72 -11.14 0.37
C ARG A 202 -7.16 -10.25 1.50
N VAL A 203 -8.20 -10.67 2.21
CA VAL A 203 -8.61 -10.05 3.47
C VAL A 203 -7.87 -10.75 4.61
N ALA A 204 -7.06 -10.01 5.35
CA ALA A 204 -6.29 -10.52 6.48
C ALA A 204 -6.67 -9.81 7.78
N THR A 205 -6.51 -10.51 8.91
CA THR A 205 -6.51 -9.83 10.21
C THR A 205 -5.18 -9.10 10.43
N PRO A 206 -5.13 -8.03 11.24
CA PRO A 206 -3.88 -7.33 11.52
C PRO A 206 -2.76 -8.24 12.02
N ARG A 207 -3.09 -9.17 12.91
CA ARG A 207 -2.12 -10.15 13.41
C ARG A 207 -1.61 -11.07 12.31
N ASN A 208 -2.49 -11.62 11.49
CA ASN A 208 -2.08 -12.50 10.39
C ASN A 208 -1.29 -11.73 9.32
N HIS A 209 -1.67 -10.49 9.03
CA HIS A 209 -0.98 -9.66 8.05
C HIS A 209 0.48 -9.38 8.46
N ILE A 210 0.72 -9.11 9.75
CA ILE A 210 2.09 -9.03 10.28
C ILE A 210 2.82 -10.36 10.10
N ASN A 211 2.17 -11.49 10.41
CA ASN A 211 2.79 -12.81 10.27
C ASN A 211 3.22 -13.08 8.83
N ILE A 212 2.36 -12.81 7.84
CA ILE A 212 2.65 -12.99 6.40
C ILE A 212 3.92 -12.22 6.01
N HIS A 213 4.02 -10.94 6.41
CA HIS A 213 5.20 -10.12 6.11
C HIS A 213 6.44 -10.49 6.92
N SER A 214 6.29 -11.04 8.12
CA SER A 214 7.44 -11.51 8.93
C SER A 214 8.02 -12.85 8.45
N SER A 215 7.25 -13.61 7.67
CA SER A 215 7.64 -14.93 7.16
C SER A 215 8.24 -14.90 5.75
N ARG A 216 8.39 -13.72 5.15
CA ARG A 216 9.01 -13.50 3.84
C ARG A 216 10.49 -13.18 3.96
#